data_AF-A0A368MXK4-F1
#
_entry.id   AF-A0A368MXK4-F1
#
_cell.length_a   1.000
_cell.length_b   1.000
_cell.length_c   1.000
_cell.angle_alpha   90.00
_cell.angle_beta   90.00
_cell.angle_gamma   90.00
#
_symmetry.space_group_name_H-M   'P 1'
#
loop_
_entity.id
_entity.type
_entity.pdbx_description
1 polymer ?
#
loop_
_entity_poly.entity_id
_entity_poly.type
_entity_poly.pdbx_seq_one_letter_code
_entity_poly.pdbx_strand_id
1 'polypeptide(L)'
;MSHLLEHHFIEAKKQNRNAQKALYEMFSGKMLSIALSYTGNLHDAEDVLQNAFYKGFTKIKDCQDWKTFPGWLRRIVINESISFLRQNQKIFFTDLSEMESEIENDCCRSE
;
A
#
# COMPACT_ATOMS: atom_id res chain seq x y z
N MET A 1 -7.34 -26.43 3.53
CA MET A 1 -6.79 -25.07 3.36
C MET A 1 -7.27 -24.42 2.05
N SER A 2 -7.20 -25.11 0.90
CA SER A 2 -7.69 -24.62 -0.41
C SER A 2 -9.19 -24.28 -0.42
N HIS A 3 -10.05 -25.18 0.08
CA HIS A 3 -11.50 -24.96 0.13
C HIS A 3 -11.92 -23.77 1.02
N LEU A 4 -11.14 -23.46 2.05
CA LEU A 4 -11.40 -22.33 2.94
C LEU A 4 -11.09 -21.00 2.25
N LEU A 5 -9.96 -20.95 1.52
CA LEU A 5 -9.60 -19.78 0.71
C LEU A 5 -10.64 -19.52 -0.38
N GLU A 6 -11.06 -20.57 -1.09
CA GLU A 6 -12.09 -20.49 -2.13
C GLU A 6 -13.41 -19.95 -1.56
N HIS A 7 -13.88 -20.49 -0.44
CA HIS A 7 -15.09 -20.02 0.23
C HIS A 7 -15.01 -18.54 0.61
N HIS A 8 -13.94 -18.13 1.31
CA HIS A 8 -13.77 -16.75 1.72
C HIS A 8 -13.60 -15.80 0.52
N PHE A 9 -12.94 -16.24 -0.56
CA PHE A 9 -12.82 -15.43 -1.77
C PHE A 9 -14.19 -15.18 -2.43
N ILE A 10 -15.02 -16.21 -2.57
CA ILE A 10 -16.36 -16.09 -3.15
C ILE A 10 -17.23 -15.16 -2.31
N GLU A 11 -17.21 -15.31 -0.98
CA GLU A 11 -17.97 -14.45 -0.07
C GLU A 11 -17.44 -13.02 -0.01
N ALA A 12 -16.12 -12.82 -0.08
CA ALA A 12 -15.52 -11.49 -0.13
C ALA A 12 -15.88 -10.74 -1.43
N LYS A 13 -16.05 -11.43 -2.57
CA LYS A 13 -16.59 -10.84 -3.81
C LYS A 13 -18.02 -10.31 -3.66
N LYS A 14 -18.78 -10.85 -2.72
CA LYS A 14 -20.12 -10.37 -2.32
C LYS A 14 -20.08 -9.27 -1.25
N GLN A 15 -18.89 -8.70 -0.95
CA GLN A 15 -18.68 -7.69 0.09
C GLN A 15 -19.03 -8.17 1.52
N ASN A 16 -18.91 -9.48 1.77
CA ASN A 16 -19.04 -10.03 3.11
C ASN A 16 -17.83 -9.62 3.98
N ARG A 17 -18.07 -8.80 5.01
CA ARG A 17 -17.02 -8.28 5.91
C ARG A 17 -16.25 -9.38 6.64
N ASN A 18 -16.94 -10.44 7.07
CA ASN A 18 -16.30 -11.55 7.77
C ASN A 18 -15.34 -12.32 6.85
N ALA A 19 -15.72 -12.46 5.58
CA ALA A 19 -14.87 -13.10 4.58
C ALA A 19 -13.65 -12.23 4.22
N GLN A 20 -13.83 -10.91 4.08
CA GLN A 20 -12.71 -9.98 3.89
C GLN A 20 -11.74 -10.01 5.07
N LYS A 21 -12.26 -10.02 6.30
CA LYS A 21 -11.45 -10.16 7.52
C LYS A 21 -10.65 -11.46 7.53
N ALA A 22 -11.28 -12.59 7.20
CA ALA A 22 -10.60 -13.88 7.13
C ALA A 22 -9.47 -13.88 6.08
N LEU A 23 -9.70 -13.31 4.89
CA LEU A 23 -8.65 -13.15 3.88
C LEU A 23 -7.53 -12.22 4.38
N TYR A 24 -7.87 -11.13 5.06
CA TYR A 24 -6.87 -10.24 5.65
C TYR A 24 -5.98 -11.00 6.63
N GLU A 25 -6.56 -11.71 7.59
CA GLU A 25 -5.81 -12.49 8.59
C GLU A 25 -4.93 -13.58 7.95
N MET A 26 -5.38 -14.20 6.86
CA MET A 26 -4.61 -15.21 6.14
C MET A 26 -3.37 -14.65 5.44
N PHE A 27 -3.43 -13.42 4.92
CA PHE A 27 -2.38 -12.88 4.04
C PHE A 27 -1.59 -11.71 4.64
N SER A 28 -2.11 -11.05 5.67
CA SER A 28 -1.53 -9.81 6.23
C SER A 28 -0.07 -9.96 6.61
N GLY A 29 0.30 -11.01 7.36
CA GLY A 29 1.70 -11.23 7.77
C GLY A 29 2.67 -11.32 6.59
N LYS A 30 2.33 -12.10 5.55
CA LYS A 30 3.18 -12.25 4.36
C LYS A 30 3.23 -10.96 3.53
N MET A 31 2.10 -10.25 3.42
CA MET A 31 2.03 -9.00 2.67
C MET A 31 2.74 -7.86 3.39
N LEU A 32 2.70 -7.84 4.73
CA LEU A 32 3.45 -6.90 5.56
C LEU A 32 4.95 -7.09 5.37
N SER A 33 5.46 -8.33 5.38
CA SER A 33 6.88 -8.60 5.11
C SER A 33 7.32 -8.09 3.73
N ILE A 34 6.43 -8.12 2.73
CA ILE A 34 6.70 -7.57 1.41
C ILE A 34 6.70 -6.04 1.48
N ALA A 35 5.69 -5.40 2.06
CA ALA A 35 5.66 -3.95 2.18
C ALA A 35 6.90 -3.42 2.93
N LEU A 36 7.27 -4.07 4.02
CA LEU A 36 8.45 -3.75 4.83
C LEU A 36 9.76 -3.81 4.04
N SER A 37 9.89 -4.74 3.08
CA SER A 37 11.09 -4.81 2.23
C SER A 37 11.24 -3.61 1.29
N TYR A 38 10.16 -2.85 1.05
CA TYR A 38 10.19 -1.62 0.24
C TYR A 38 10.26 -0.36 1.10
N THR A 39 9.50 -0.29 2.20
CA THR A 39 9.41 0.93 3.03
C THR A 39 10.55 1.08 4.03
N GLY A 40 11.17 -0.02 4.47
CA GLY A 40 12.29 -0.01 5.40
C GLY A 40 11.93 0.21 6.88
N ASN A 41 10.68 0.53 7.20
CA ASN A 41 10.19 0.61 8.57
C ASN A 41 8.75 0.08 8.69
N LEU A 42 8.37 -0.29 9.91
CA LEU A 42 7.10 -0.96 10.20
C LEU A 42 5.89 -0.04 10.01
N HIS A 43 5.99 1.22 10.45
CA HIS A 43 4.86 2.16 10.41
C HIS A 43 4.38 2.40 8.97
N ASP A 44 5.32 2.74 8.08
CA ASP A 44 5.02 2.94 6.66
C ASP A 44 4.55 1.64 5.99
N ALA A 45 5.09 0.49 6.42
CA ALA A 45 4.68 -0.81 5.89
C ALA A 45 3.22 -1.12 6.26
N GLU A 46 2.80 -0.81 7.48
CA GLU A 46 1.42 -0.97 7.93
C GLU A 46 0.46 -0.07 7.14
N ASP A 47 0.82 1.19 6.92
CA ASP A 47 0.00 2.12 6.11
C ASP A 47 -0.15 1.66 4.67
N VAL A 48 0.95 1.24 4.04
CA VAL A 48 0.94 0.63 2.70
C VAL A 48 0.06 -0.62 2.68
N LEU A 49 0.16 -1.46 3.70
CA LEU A 49 -0.63 -2.69 3.81
C LEU A 49 -2.13 -2.37 3.87
N GLN A 50 -2.54 -1.44 4.73
CA GLN A 50 -3.95 -1.03 4.87
C GLN A 50 -4.51 -0.51 3.55
N ASN A 51 -3.77 0.37 2.88
CA ASN A 51 -4.17 0.93 1.58
C ASN A 51 -4.27 -0.16 0.50
N ALA A 52 -3.32 -1.10 0.48
CA ALA A 52 -3.33 -2.21 -0.47
C ALA A 52 -4.53 -3.15 -0.26
N PHE A 53 -4.85 -3.50 0.99
CA PHE A 53 -6.02 -4.34 1.28
C PHE A 53 -7.34 -3.62 1.01
N TYR A 54 -7.44 -2.33 1.33
CA TYR A 54 -8.59 -1.50 0.96
C TYR A 54 -8.82 -1.55 -0.56
N LYS A 55 -7.80 -1.22 -1.36
CA LYS A 55 -7.86 -1.28 -2.84
C LYS A 55 -8.17 -2.70 -3.33
N GLY A 56 -7.56 -3.71 -2.71
CA GLY A 56 -7.76 -5.12 -3.02
C GLY A 56 -9.22 -5.56 -2.83
N PHE A 57 -9.86 -5.18 -1.73
CA PHE A 57 -11.26 -5.52 -1.48
C PHE A 57 -12.24 -4.70 -2.31
N THR A 58 -11.93 -3.43 -2.61
CA THR A 58 -12.74 -2.63 -3.53
C THR A 58 -12.72 -3.21 -4.95
N LYS A 59 -11.59 -3.74 -5.39
CA LYS A 59 -11.39 -4.29 -6.74
C LYS A 59 -11.42 -5.82 -6.83
N ILE A 60 -11.85 -6.50 -5.76
CA ILE A 60 -11.79 -7.96 -5.69
C ILE A 60 -12.56 -8.67 -6.81
N LYS A 61 -13.56 -7.98 -7.40
CA LYS A 61 -14.33 -8.49 -8.54
C LYS A 61 -13.48 -8.66 -9.80
N ASP A 62 -12.42 -7.87 -9.95
CA ASP A 62 -11.47 -7.91 -11.08
C ASP A 62 -10.55 -9.13 -11.01
N CYS A 63 -10.42 -9.74 -9.82
CA CYS A 63 -9.71 -10.99 -9.65
C CYS A 63 -10.57 -12.15 -10.20
N GLN A 64 -10.02 -12.86 -11.18
CA GLN A 64 -10.74 -13.92 -11.91
C GLN A 64 -11.08 -15.10 -10.99
N ASP A 65 -10.08 -15.62 -10.27
CA ASP A 65 -10.20 -16.85 -9.49
C ASP A 65 -9.38 -16.81 -8.19
N TRP A 66 -9.84 -17.57 -7.18
CA TRP A 66 -9.21 -17.70 -5.87
C TRP A 66 -7.78 -18.22 -5.97
N LYS A 67 -7.47 -19.04 -6.99
CA LYS A 67 -6.12 -19.54 -7.26
C LYS A 67 -5.15 -18.43 -7.62
N THR A 68 -5.63 -17.40 -8.31
CA THR A 68 -4.83 -16.24 -8.74
C THR A 68 -4.76 -15.14 -7.69
N PHE A 69 -5.68 -15.16 -6.71
CA PHE A 69 -5.83 -14.13 -5.69
C PHE A 69 -4.53 -13.80 -4.93
N PRO A 70 -3.72 -14.78 -4.44
CA PRO A 70 -2.50 -14.45 -3.71
C PRO A 70 -1.48 -13.67 -4.54
N GLY A 71 -1.33 -14.02 -5.82
CA GLY A 71 -0.42 -13.32 -6.74
C GLY A 71 -0.96 -11.95 -7.14
N TRP A 72 -2.27 -11.85 -7.33
CA TRP A 72 -2.96 -10.59 -7.62
C TRP A 72 -2.85 -9.60 -6.45
N LEU A 73 -3.11 -10.05 -5.22
CA LEU A 73 -2.95 -9.24 -4.01
C LEU A 73 -1.50 -8.78 -3.82
N ARG A 74 -0.53 -9.68 -4.04
CA ARG A 74 0.90 -9.34 -3.99
C ARG A 74 1.25 -8.20 -4.95
N ARG A 75 0.69 -8.20 -6.17
CA ARG A 75 0.91 -7.13 -7.14
C ARG A 75 0.35 -5.80 -6.65
N ILE A 76 -0.82 -5.79 -6.01
CA ILE A 76 -1.40 -4.58 -5.42
C ILE A 76 -0.48 -4.03 -4.33
N VAL A 77 0.00 -4.88 -3.42
CA VAL A 77 0.91 -4.47 -2.34
C VAL A 77 2.20 -3.86 -2.90
N ILE A 78 2.85 -4.52 -3.86
CA ILE A 78 4.08 -4.00 -4.49
C ILE A 78 3.83 -2.64 -5.16
N ASN A 79 2.73 -2.52 -5.91
CA ASN A 79 2.39 -1.27 -6.58
C ASN A 79 2.11 -0.15 -5.55
N GLU A 80 1.46 -0.48 -4.43
CA GLU A 80 1.21 0.46 -3.34
C GLU A 80 2.50 0.92 -2.68
N SER A 81 3.42 -0.01 -2.40
CA SER A 81 4.75 0.31 -1.86
C SER A 81 5.52 1.24 -2.79
N ILE A 82 5.53 0.98 -4.10
CA ILE A 82 6.21 1.84 -5.09
C ILE A 82 5.54 3.21 -5.16
N SER A 83 4.21 3.27 -5.11
CA SER A 83 3.46 4.53 -5.09
C SER A 83 3.80 5.36 -3.85
N PHE A 84 3.85 4.73 -2.67
CA PHE A 84 4.25 5.36 -1.42
C PHE A 84 5.66 5.98 -1.52
N LEU A 85 6.65 5.22 -1.99
CA LEU A 85 8.02 5.70 -2.14
C LEU A 85 8.12 6.89 -3.10
N ARG A 86 7.37 6.87 -4.21
CA ARG A 86 7.32 7.98 -5.17
C ARG A 86 6.69 9.25 -4.58
N GLN A 87 5.69 9.11 -3.72
CA GLN A 87 5.07 10.24 -3.04
C GLN A 87 6.01 10.82 -1.98
N ASN A 88 6.67 9.96 -1.20
CA ASN A 88 7.61 10.38 -0.17
C ASN A 88 8.80 11.14 -0.78
N GLN A 89 9.38 10.66 -1.88
CA GLN A 89 10.44 11.37 -2.61
C GLN A 89 10.01 12.76 -3.11
N LYS A 90 8.75 12.92 -3.54
CA LYS A 90 8.24 14.23 -3.99
C LYS A 90 8.10 15.21 -2.83
N ILE A 91 7.71 14.74 -1.64
CA ILE A 91 7.62 15.58 -0.43
C ILE A 91 9.01 16.16 -0.12
N PHE A 92 10.05 15.32 -0.09
CA PHE A 92 11.43 15.79 0.15
C PHE A 92 11.91 16.81 -0.90
N PHE A 93 11.55 16.64 -2.18
CA PHE A 93 11.94 17.60 -3.22
C PHE A 93 11.18 18.94 -3.13
N THR A 94 9.92 18.90 -2.69
CA THR A 94 9.08 20.10 -2.55
C THR A 94 9.54 20.93 -1.34
N ASP A 95 9.81 20.28 -0.20
CA ASP A 95 10.31 20.94 1.01
C ASP A 95 11.65 21.65 0.80
N LEU A 96 12.56 21.08 0.00
CA LEU A 96 13.85 21.71 -0.32
C LEU A 96 13.69 22.95 -1.22
N SER A 97 12.76 22.91 -2.17
CA SER A 97 12.51 24.03 -3.10
C SER A 97 11.91 25.26 -2.41
N GLU A 98 11.19 25.07 -1.31
CA GLU A 98 10.61 26.18 -0.54
C GLU A 98 11.67 26.88 0.33
N MET A 99 12.65 26.14 0.85
CA MET A 99 13.78 26.70 1.63
C MET A 99 14.78 27.52 0.78
N GLU A 100 14.96 27.20 -0.50
CA GLU A 100 15.87 27.97 -1.38
C GLU A 100 15.37 29.39 -1.65
N SER A 101 14.06 29.65 -1.54
CA SER A 101 13.47 30.97 -1.80
C SER A 101 13.65 32.00 -0.66
N GLU A 102 14.06 31.57 0.53
CA GLU A 102 14.33 32.46 1.67
C GLU A 102 15.81 32.90 1.74
N ILE A 103 16.75 32.12 1.20
CA ILE A 103 18.19 32.43 1.25
C ILE A 103 18.56 33.57 0.28
N GLU A 104 17.83 33.72 -0.83
CA GLU A 104 18.12 34.75 -1.85
C GLU A 104 17.69 36.17 -1.43
N ASN A 105 16.89 36.31 -0.37
CA ASN A 105 16.33 37.61 0.05
C ASN A 105 17.12 38.33 1.16
N ASP A 106 18.16 37.73 1.75
CA ASP A 106 18.94 38.35 2.84
C ASP A 106 20.33 38.85 2.40
N CYS A 107 20.74 38.62 1.15
CA CYS A 107 22.06 39.04 0.65
C CYS A 107 22.09 40.48 0.08
N CYS A 108 20.97 41.22 0.07
CA CYS A 108 20.90 42.60 -0.45
C CYS A 108 20.54 43.67 0.61
N ARG A 109 20.84 43.43 1.90
CA ARG A 109 20.55 44.42 2.97
C ARG A 109 21.74 44.92 3.76
N SER A 110 22.94 44.83 3.20
CA SER A 110 24.12 45.53 3.74
C SER A 110 24.79 46.35 2.65
N GLU A 111 24.27 47.56 2.43
CA GLU A 111 25.01 48.77 2.03
C GLU A 111 24.16 50.01 2.35
#